data_AF-A0A6N8ABR7-F1
#
_entry.id   AF-A0A6N8ABR7-F1
#
_cell.length_a   1.000
_cell.length_b   1.000
_cell.length_c   1.000
_cell.angle_alpha   90.00
_cell.angle_beta   90.00
_cell.angle_gamma   90.00
#
_symmetry.space_group_name_H-M   'P 1'
#
loop_
_entity.id
_entity.type
_entity.pdbx_description
1 polymer ?
#
loop_
_entity_poly.entity_id
_entity_poly.type
_entity_poly.pdbx_seq_one_letter_code
_entity_poly.pdbx_strand_id
1 'polypeptide(L)'
;MSNDIEFISSEDESAFYCLQYFGADTREMPDKRKDRLLVDDVHIFEAWFLDGTAIQLWVHPDFLNTFAATLAAQKLTGPLGHLPWFMRERLDHVVVHKGDETAFAEDRGRFFVVYDGNMDKRISTHDLEETVFHESVHATMDVPIAHSAEWRKAQAADKGFVTTYGASFPEREDLAETALFAFAYFQHPDRLPDQLRSDLETLAPNRLAFLEQFFGPTQPIKRNLDGLEDCTH
;
A
#
# COMPACT_ATOMS: atom_id res chain seq x y z
N MET A 1 5.40 5.06 19.73
CA MET A 1 6.62 4.48 19.13
C MET A 1 7.25 5.55 18.25
N SER A 2 8.59 5.64 18.19
CA SER A 2 9.33 6.63 17.39
C SER A 2 9.09 6.41 15.89
N ASN A 3 9.12 7.48 15.09
CA ASN A 3 8.83 7.53 13.65
C ASN A 3 10.09 7.52 12.77
N ASP A 4 11.23 7.05 13.29
CA ASP A 4 12.52 7.04 12.57
C ASP A 4 12.89 5.64 12.03
N ILE A 5 11.92 4.72 11.99
CA ILE A 5 12.14 3.36 11.49
C ILE A 5 11.62 3.31 10.06
N GLU A 6 12.51 2.98 9.13
CA GLU A 6 12.16 2.53 7.77
C GLU A 6 11.64 1.10 7.90
N PHE A 7 10.32 0.92 7.82
CA PHE A 7 9.68 -0.40 7.95
C PHE A 7 9.86 -1.21 6.66
N ILE A 8 9.78 -0.52 5.53
CA ILE A 8 9.92 -1.08 4.19
C ILE A 8 10.96 -0.25 3.46
N SER A 9 12.03 -0.87 3.00
CA SER A 9 13.10 -0.16 2.31
C SER A 9 12.89 -0.22 0.80
N SER A 10 13.26 0.86 0.10
CA SER A 10 13.25 0.88 -1.38
C SER A 10 14.20 -0.17 -2.00
N GLU A 11 15.13 -0.69 -1.22
CA GLU A 11 16.09 -1.73 -1.62
C GLU A 11 15.59 -3.16 -1.31
N ASP A 12 14.37 -3.31 -0.78
CA ASP A 12 13.78 -4.61 -0.52
C ASP A 12 13.58 -5.44 -1.79
N GLU A 13 13.40 -6.75 -1.60
CA GLU A 13 12.96 -7.60 -2.70
C GLU A 13 11.65 -7.03 -3.28
N SER A 14 11.69 -6.73 -4.58
CA SER A 14 10.55 -6.19 -5.30
C SER A 14 10.01 -7.24 -6.27
N ALA A 15 8.68 -7.29 -6.36
CA ALA A 15 7.99 -8.04 -7.39
C ALA A 15 7.83 -7.26 -8.69
N PHE A 16 8.21 -5.99 -8.75
CA PHE A 16 8.01 -5.20 -9.95
C PHE A 16 8.76 -5.78 -11.15
N TYR A 17 8.06 -5.92 -12.27
CA TYR A 17 8.63 -6.42 -13.51
C TYR A 17 8.69 -5.32 -14.57
N CYS A 18 7.56 -4.68 -14.89
CA CYS A 18 7.55 -3.58 -15.86
C CYS A 18 6.36 -2.63 -15.69
N LEU A 19 6.47 -1.46 -16.33
CA LEU A 19 5.41 -0.46 -16.41
C LEU A 19 5.14 -0.15 -17.89
N GLN A 20 3.88 -0.26 -18.32
CA GLN A 20 3.46 -0.01 -19.69
C GLN A 20 2.38 1.07 -19.76
N TYR A 21 2.37 1.86 -20.84
CA TYR A 21 1.35 2.87 -21.10
C TYR A 21 0.27 2.31 -22.04
N PHE A 22 -0.98 2.35 -21.60
CA PHE A 22 -2.14 1.78 -22.31
C PHE A 22 -3.01 2.82 -23.02
N GLY A 23 -2.61 4.08 -23.00
CA GLY A 23 -3.34 5.18 -23.65
C GLY A 23 -4.05 6.08 -22.66
N ALA A 24 -5.08 6.76 -23.13
CA ALA A 24 -5.89 7.64 -22.31
C ALA A 24 -7.38 7.39 -22.52
N ASP A 25 -8.16 7.52 -21.45
CA ASP A 25 -9.61 7.28 -21.44
C ASP A 25 -10.27 8.07 -20.30
N THR A 26 -11.59 8.09 -20.25
CA THR A 26 -12.32 8.62 -19.10
C THR A 26 -12.23 7.64 -17.94
N ARG A 27 -11.89 8.15 -16.75
CA ARG A 27 -11.80 7.36 -15.50
C ARG A 27 -12.40 8.10 -14.32
N GLU A 28 -12.77 7.33 -13.29
CA GLU A 28 -13.15 7.88 -12.00
C GLU A 28 -11.86 8.25 -11.24
N MET A 29 -11.67 9.54 -10.96
CA MET A 29 -10.50 10.10 -10.30
C MET A 29 -10.92 10.96 -9.09
N PRO A 30 -11.34 10.35 -7.96
CA PRO A 30 -11.65 11.09 -6.75
C PRO A 30 -10.49 12.00 -6.32
N ASP A 31 -10.80 13.21 -5.86
CA ASP A 31 -9.82 14.21 -5.43
C ASP A 31 -10.34 14.92 -4.17
N LYS A 32 -9.55 14.97 -3.10
CA LYS A 32 -9.88 15.70 -1.86
C LYS A 32 -10.25 17.16 -2.08
N ARG A 33 -9.83 17.76 -3.20
CA ARG A 33 -10.01 19.18 -3.50
C ARG A 33 -11.24 19.46 -4.36
N LYS A 34 -11.83 18.45 -5.00
CA LYS A 34 -12.87 18.62 -6.03
C LYS A 34 -13.90 17.51 -5.96
N ASP A 35 -15.18 17.87 -6.07
CA ASP A 35 -16.28 16.89 -6.08
C ASP A 35 -16.48 16.19 -7.45
N ARG A 36 -15.71 16.55 -8.48
CA ARG A 36 -15.82 15.92 -9.80
C ARG A 36 -15.13 14.55 -9.78
N LEU A 37 -15.91 13.50 -10.01
CA LEU A 37 -15.41 12.12 -10.04
C LEU A 37 -14.89 11.70 -11.40
N LEU A 38 -15.61 11.97 -12.50
CA LEU A 38 -15.17 11.56 -13.84
C LEU A 38 -14.24 12.61 -14.46
N VAL A 39 -13.11 12.13 -14.97
CA VAL A 39 -12.10 12.94 -15.66
C VAL A 39 -11.80 12.29 -17.00
N ASP A 40 -11.78 13.09 -18.06
CA ASP A 40 -11.42 12.68 -19.42
C ASP A 40 -9.90 12.73 -19.63
N ASP A 41 -9.40 12.06 -20.66
CA ASP A 41 -7.98 12.06 -21.06
C ASP A 41 -7.01 11.61 -19.95
N VAL A 42 -7.46 10.70 -19.06
CA VAL A 42 -6.64 10.15 -17.99
C VAL A 42 -5.61 9.20 -18.57
N HIS A 43 -4.34 9.43 -18.27
CA HIS A 43 -3.25 8.55 -18.70
C HIS A 43 -3.30 7.23 -17.94
N ILE A 44 -3.45 6.12 -18.64
CA ILE A 44 -3.55 4.79 -18.05
C ILE A 44 -2.23 4.06 -18.24
N PHE A 45 -1.66 3.63 -17.13
CA PHE A 45 -0.55 2.69 -17.10
C PHE A 45 -0.95 1.40 -16.43
N GLU A 46 -0.17 0.35 -16.66
CA GLU A 46 -0.29 -0.91 -15.93
C GLU A 46 1.09 -1.34 -15.46
N ALA A 47 1.22 -1.54 -14.14
CA ALA A 47 2.39 -2.11 -13.52
C ALA A 47 2.21 -3.62 -13.41
N TRP A 48 3.15 -4.36 -13.99
CA TRP A 48 3.16 -5.82 -14.01
C TRP A 48 4.20 -6.35 -13.03
N PHE A 49 3.91 -7.50 -12.42
CA PHE A 49 4.74 -8.08 -11.37
C PHE A 49 5.18 -9.50 -11.71
N LEU A 50 6.31 -9.93 -11.13
CA LEU A 50 6.95 -11.23 -11.33
C LEU A 50 6.10 -12.43 -10.88
N ASP A 51 4.96 -12.17 -10.24
CA ASP A 51 3.99 -13.15 -9.79
C ASP A 51 2.70 -13.12 -10.62
N GLY A 52 2.72 -12.41 -11.76
CA GLY A 52 1.64 -12.28 -12.73
C GLY A 52 0.43 -11.48 -12.23
N THR A 53 0.56 -10.81 -11.08
CA THR A 53 -0.37 -9.75 -10.72
C THR A 53 -0.08 -8.50 -11.57
N ALA A 54 -1.08 -7.63 -11.68
CA ALA A 54 -0.97 -6.35 -12.37
C ALA A 54 -1.88 -5.32 -11.69
N ILE A 55 -1.44 -4.06 -11.67
CA ILE A 55 -2.19 -2.95 -11.06
C ILE A 55 -2.20 -1.78 -12.04
N GLN A 56 -3.38 -1.20 -12.29
CA GLN A 56 -3.46 0.00 -13.12
C GLN A 56 -3.07 1.25 -12.34
N LEU A 57 -2.40 2.19 -13.01
CA LEU A 57 -2.10 3.52 -12.49
C LEU A 57 -2.81 4.54 -13.38
N TRP A 58 -3.76 5.26 -12.81
CA TRP A 58 -4.55 6.29 -13.50
C TRP A 58 -4.00 7.66 -13.15
N VAL A 59 -3.30 8.28 -14.09
CA VAL A 59 -2.58 9.53 -13.90
C VAL A 59 -3.35 10.68 -14.55
N HIS A 60 -3.65 11.71 -13.76
CA HIS A 60 -4.55 12.80 -14.17
C HIS A 60 -4.01 13.55 -15.41
N PRO A 61 -4.85 14.08 -16.31
CA PRO A 61 -4.40 14.86 -17.49
C PRO A 61 -3.59 16.12 -17.15
N ASP A 62 -3.62 16.59 -15.90
CA ASP A 62 -2.84 17.75 -15.43
C ASP A 62 -1.31 17.53 -15.51
N PHE A 63 -0.86 16.29 -15.73
CA PHE A 63 0.54 15.99 -16.07
C PHE A 63 0.94 16.42 -17.50
N LEU A 64 0.00 16.95 -18.29
CA LEU A 64 0.15 17.63 -19.60
C LEU A 64 0.70 16.78 -20.75
N ASN A 65 1.59 15.82 -20.47
CA ASN A 65 2.13 14.92 -21.48
C ASN A 65 2.50 13.56 -20.87
N THR A 66 2.63 12.57 -21.75
CA THR A 66 2.93 11.18 -21.37
C THR A 66 4.27 11.05 -20.64
N PHE A 67 5.29 11.86 -20.94
CA PHE A 67 6.56 11.81 -20.24
C PHE A 67 6.41 12.15 -18.75
N ALA A 68 5.74 13.26 -18.42
CA ALA A 68 5.50 13.65 -17.04
C ALA A 68 4.55 12.67 -16.33
N ALA A 69 3.56 12.13 -17.04
CA ALA A 69 2.67 11.11 -16.48
C ALA A 69 3.42 9.80 -16.18
N THR A 70 4.35 9.38 -17.06
CA THR A 70 5.22 8.23 -16.83
C THR A 70 6.09 8.42 -15.60
N LEU A 71 6.71 9.61 -15.44
CA LEU A 71 7.52 9.89 -14.25
C LEU A 71 6.70 9.81 -12.95
N ALA A 72 5.45 10.26 -12.97
CA ALA A 72 4.56 10.15 -11.81
C ALA A 72 4.18 8.70 -11.51
N ALA A 73 3.84 7.91 -12.54
CA ALA A 73 3.53 6.49 -12.39
C ALA A 73 4.75 5.66 -11.91
N GLN A 74 5.95 5.97 -12.39
CA GLN A 74 7.19 5.28 -12.01
C GLN A 74 7.53 5.39 -10.53
N LYS A 75 7.08 6.44 -9.83
CA LYS A 75 7.28 6.56 -8.38
C LYS A 75 6.62 5.43 -7.58
N LEU A 76 5.59 4.79 -8.13
CA LEU A 76 4.80 3.77 -7.44
C LEU A 76 5.27 2.34 -7.74
N THR A 77 6.12 2.12 -8.76
CA THR A 77 6.46 0.78 -9.22
C THR A 77 7.22 -0.04 -8.17
N GLY A 78 8.21 0.59 -7.50
CA GLY A 78 8.93 0.00 -6.37
C GLY A 78 8.00 -0.28 -5.19
N PRO A 79 7.35 0.75 -4.60
CA PRO A 79 6.42 0.59 -3.48
C PRO A 79 5.35 -0.49 -3.68
N LEU A 80 4.71 -0.55 -4.85
CA LEU A 80 3.73 -1.59 -5.17
C LEU A 80 4.38 -2.98 -5.31
N GLY A 81 5.63 -3.03 -5.77
CA GLY A 81 6.41 -4.25 -5.86
C GLY A 81 6.80 -4.85 -4.51
N HIS A 82 6.87 -4.05 -3.44
CA HIS A 82 7.17 -4.52 -2.09
C HIS A 82 5.95 -5.05 -1.33
N LEU A 83 4.74 -4.83 -1.84
CA LEU A 83 3.53 -5.37 -1.24
C LEU A 83 3.55 -6.93 -1.23
N PRO A 84 2.82 -7.59 -0.33
CA PRO A 84 2.52 -9.01 -0.49
C PRO A 84 1.65 -9.27 -1.73
N TRP A 85 1.85 -10.42 -2.40
CA TRP A 85 1.14 -10.79 -3.63
C TRP A 85 -0.39 -10.71 -3.50
N PHE A 86 -0.94 -11.08 -2.34
CA PHE A 86 -2.39 -11.08 -2.12
C PHE A 86 -2.98 -9.65 -2.08
N MET A 87 -2.18 -8.64 -1.69
CA MET A 87 -2.59 -7.25 -1.77
C MET A 87 -2.59 -6.79 -3.22
N ARG A 88 -1.52 -7.09 -3.97
CA ARG A 88 -1.45 -6.76 -5.41
C ARG A 88 -2.55 -7.41 -6.23
N GLU A 89 -2.89 -8.67 -5.95
CA GLU A 89 -3.97 -9.38 -6.63
C GLU A 89 -5.34 -8.72 -6.38
N ARG A 90 -5.50 -8.08 -5.21
CA ARG A 90 -6.79 -7.53 -4.78
C ARG A 90 -6.95 -6.04 -5.10
N LEU A 91 -5.86 -5.29 -5.20
CA LEU A 91 -5.83 -3.87 -5.52
C LEU A 91 -6.12 -3.66 -7.01
N ASP A 92 -7.18 -2.92 -7.34
CA ASP A 92 -7.62 -2.72 -8.71
C ASP A 92 -6.78 -1.66 -9.43
N HIS A 93 -6.57 -0.50 -8.80
CA HIS A 93 -5.82 0.60 -9.40
C HIS A 93 -5.31 1.60 -8.34
N VAL A 94 -4.47 2.55 -8.79
CA VAL A 94 -4.05 3.73 -8.03
C VAL A 94 -4.35 4.99 -8.83
N VAL A 95 -4.94 5.99 -8.19
CA VAL A 95 -5.24 7.30 -8.79
C VAL A 95 -4.13 8.28 -8.42
N VAL A 96 -3.54 8.93 -9.43
CA VAL A 96 -2.41 9.86 -9.24
C VAL A 96 -2.80 11.26 -9.70
N HIS A 97 -2.82 12.19 -8.75
CA HIS A 97 -3.08 13.60 -8.99
C HIS A 97 -1.81 14.45 -8.88
N LYS A 98 -1.86 15.64 -9.49
CA LYS A 98 -0.93 16.70 -9.10
C LYS A 98 -1.33 17.31 -7.76
N GLY A 99 -0.38 17.58 -6.89
CA GLY A 99 -0.62 18.30 -5.64
C GLY A 99 0.16 17.73 -4.47
N ASP A 100 -0.23 18.12 -3.27
CA ASP A 100 0.48 17.81 -2.03
C ASP A 100 -0.47 17.41 -0.90
N GLU A 101 -1.69 17.01 -1.26
CA GLU A 101 -2.65 16.49 -0.30
C GLU A 101 -2.20 15.12 0.21
N THR A 102 -2.67 14.76 1.41
CA THR A 102 -2.42 13.43 1.95
C THR A 102 -3.10 12.35 1.10
N ALA A 103 -2.53 11.15 1.07
CA ALA A 103 -3.16 10.00 0.44
C ALA A 103 -4.48 9.59 1.13
N PHE A 104 -5.28 8.79 0.45
CA PHE A 104 -6.45 8.12 1.02
C PHE A 104 -6.86 6.92 0.16
N ALA A 105 -7.50 5.94 0.76
CA ALA A 105 -8.04 4.76 0.09
C ALA A 105 -9.56 4.75 -0.01
N GLU A 106 -10.08 3.94 -0.94
CA GLU A 106 -11.48 3.54 -1.02
C GLU A 106 -11.57 2.01 -1.09
N ASP A 107 -12.09 1.43 0.00
CA ASP A 107 -12.00 0.01 0.31
C ASP A 107 -12.92 -0.88 -0.56
N ARG A 108 -14.10 -0.37 -0.93
CA ARG A 108 -15.05 -1.07 -1.81
C ARG A 108 -14.61 -1.03 -3.27
N GLY A 109 -14.06 0.11 -3.68
CA GLY A 109 -13.47 0.30 -5.00
C GLY A 109 -12.10 -0.34 -5.16
N ARG A 110 -11.45 -0.73 -4.05
CA ARG A 110 -10.13 -1.37 -3.98
C ARG A 110 -9.07 -0.55 -4.70
N PHE A 111 -9.03 0.75 -4.41
CA PHE A 111 -8.00 1.65 -4.91
C PHE A 111 -7.59 2.64 -3.83
N PHE A 112 -6.50 3.34 -4.09
CA PHE A 112 -6.12 4.50 -3.30
C PHE A 112 -5.65 5.64 -4.20
N VAL A 113 -5.59 6.83 -3.61
CA VAL A 113 -5.29 8.09 -4.28
C VAL A 113 -4.04 8.69 -3.67
N VAL A 114 -3.11 9.11 -4.52
CA VAL A 114 -1.87 9.79 -4.15
C VAL A 114 -1.67 11.07 -4.96
N TYR A 115 -0.81 11.94 -4.44
CA TYR A 115 -0.51 13.24 -5.01
C TYR A 115 1.01 13.38 -5.25
N ASP A 116 1.43 13.82 -6.43
CA ASP A 116 2.86 13.79 -6.84
C ASP A 116 3.82 14.54 -5.92
N GLY A 117 3.45 15.73 -5.47
CA GLY A 117 4.22 16.53 -4.52
C GLY A 117 4.24 15.91 -3.13
N ASN A 118 3.17 15.21 -2.72
CA ASN A 118 3.19 14.45 -1.47
C ASN A 118 4.11 13.22 -1.62
N MET A 119 4.06 12.52 -2.75
CA MET A 119 4.99 11.43 -3.04
C MET A 119 6.45 11.91 -3.02
N ASP A 120 6.76 13.07 -3.61
CA ASP A 120 8.13 13.62 -3.58
C ASP A 120 8.62 13.88 -2.16
N LYS A 121 7.75 14.39 -1.27
CA LYS A 121 8.10 14.55 0.14
C LYS A 121 8.36 13.22 0.83
N ARG A 122 7.47 12.24 0.63
CA ARG A 122 7.59 10.90 1.21
C ARG A 122 8.85 10.18 0.72
N ILE A 123 9.21 10.32 -0.55
CA ILE A 123 10.48 9.82 -1.08
C ILE A 123 11.66 10.48 -0.35
N SER A 124 11.61 11.80 -0.13
CA SER A 124 12.71 12.50 0.56
C SER A 124 12.86 12.14 2.04
N THR A 125 11.82 11.56 2.65
CA THR A 125 11.80 11.11 4.04
C THR A 125 11.86 9.59 4.19
N HIS A 126 11.95 8.82 3.10
CA HIS A 126 11.90 7.35 3.09
C HIS A 126 10.60 6.80 3.70
N ASP A 127 9.46 7.40 3.34
CA ASP A 127 8.12 7.05 3.85
C ASP A 127 7.14 6.64 2.73
N LEU A 128 7.57 6.59 1.46
CA LEU A 128 6.64 6.34 0.35
C LEU A 128 6.15 4.89 0.37
N GLU A 129 7.06 3.97 0.66
CA GLU A 129 6.84 2.54 0.78
C GLU A 129 5.81 2.25 1.89
N GLU A 130 5.99 2.86 3.07
CA GLU A 130 5.05 2.80 4.19
C GLU A 130 3.69 3.39 3.84
N THR A 131 3.68 4.54 3.14
CA THR A 131 2.43 5.19 2.72
C THR A 131 1.66 4.27 1.75
N VAL A 132 2.33 3.70 0.76
CA VAL A 132 1.70 2.80 -0.21
C VAL A 132 1.22 1.52 0.46
N PHE A 133 1.99 0.95 1.38
CA PHE A 133 1.57 -0.21 2.15
C PHE A 133 0.32 0.09 3.00
N HIS A 134 0.33 1.19 3.75
CA HIS A 134 -0.77 1.61 4.60
C HIS A 134 -2.08 1.80 3.80
N GLU A 135 -2.02 2.56 2.70
CA GLU A 135 -3.19 2.76 1.85
C GLU A 135 -3.64 1.48 1.14
N SER A 136 -2.71 0.57 0.83
CA SER A 136 -3.03 -0.76 0.28
C SER A 136 -3.73 -1.65 1.31
N VAL A 137 -3.40 -1.54 2.61
CA VAL A 137 -4.14 -2.24 3.67
C VAL A 137 -5.58 -1.76 3.68
N HIS A 138 -5.83 -0.45 3.64
CA HIS A 138 -7.19 0.07 3.55
C HIS A 138 -7.93 -0.43 2.31
N ALA A 139 -7.30 -0.30 1.13
CA ALA A 139 -7.92 -0.66 -0.14
C ALA A 139 -8.23 -2.16 -0.25
N THR A 140 -7.43 -3.03 0.38
CA THR A 140 -7.50 -4.48 0.15
C THR A 140 -8.02 -5.26 1.36
N MET A 141 -7.78 -4.78 2.58
CA MET A 141 -8.04 -5.52 3.81
C MET A 141 -9.16 -4.94 4.67
N ASP A 142 -9.56 -3.67 4.55
CA ASP A 142 -10.58 -3.12 5.47
C ASP A 142 -11.93 -3.85 5.36
N VAL A 143 -12.48 -3.97 4.15
CA VAL A 143 -13.72 -4.73 3.91
C VAL A 143 -13.66 -6.16 4.43
N PRO A 144 -12.67 -7.01 4.04
CA PRO A 144 -12.64 -8.40 4.47
C PRO A 144 -12.16 -8.61 5.91
N ILE A 145 -11.31 -7.72 6.47
CA ILE A 145 -10.57 -7.95 7.72
C ILE A 145 -10.91 -6.94 8.80
N ALA A 146 -10.80 -5.63 8.58
CA ALA A 146 -11.02 -4.64 9.64
C ALA A 146 -12.43 -4.70 10.24
N HIS A 147 -13.40 -5.16 9.45
CA HIS A 147 -14.79 -5.39 9.88
C HIS A 147 -15.09 -6.83 10.32
N SER A 148 -14.12 -7.74 10.27
CA SER A 148 -14.29 -9.14 10.68
C SER A 148 -14.43 -9.29 12.20
N ALA A 149 -15.17 -10.30 12.63
CA ALA A 149 -15.33 -10.60 14.05
C ALA A 149 -14.00 -11.05 14.67
N GLU A 150 -13.16 -11.73 13.89
CA GLU A 150 -11.86 -12.25 14.25
C GLU A 150 -10.88 -11.11 14.56
N TRP A 151 -10.79 -10.12 13.67
CA TRP A 151 -9.95 -8.92 13.91
C TRP A 151 -10.43 -8.15 15.13
N ARG A 152 -11.74 -7.88 15.24
CA ARG A 152 -12.30 -7.14 16.38
C ARG A 152 -12.09 -7.86 17.70
N LYS A 153 -12.16 -9.19 17.70
CA LYS A 153 -11.84 -10.02 18.87
C LYS A 153 -10.36 -9.92 19.23
N ALA A 154 -9.45 -9.97 18.25
CA ALA A 154 -8.02 -9.81 18.48
C ALA A 154 -7.69 -8.42 19.06
N GLN A 155 -8.24 -7.36 18.46
CA GLN A 155 -8.10 -5.98 18.93
C GLN A 155 -8.60 -5.80 20.37
N ALA A 156 -9.77 -6.36 20.72
CA ALA A 156 -10.34 -6.24 22.07
C ALA A 156 -9.60 -7.08 23.13
N ALA A 157 -8.86 -8.12 22.72
CA ALA A 157 -8.10 -8.99 23.61
C ALA A 157 -6.69 -8.43 23.92
N ASP A 158 -6.23 -7.44 23.15
CA ASP A 158 -4.93 -6.79 23.32
C ASP A 158 -4.95 -5.73 24.43
N LYS A 159 -3.76 -5.39 24.94
CA LYS A 159 -3.60 -4.47 26.08
C LYS A 159 -3.63 -3.00 25.67
N GLY A 160 -3.53 -2.72 24.38
CA GLY A 160 -3.56 -1.37 23.83
C GLY A 160 -3.25 -1.33 22.34
N PHE A 161 -3.10 -0.14 21.79
CA PHE A 161 -2.86 0.10 20.37
C PHE A 161 -1.38 0.32 20.07
N VAL A 162 -0.90 -0.17 18.92
CA VAL A 162 0.52 -0.07 18.53
C VAL A 162 0.95 1.39 18.31
N THR A 163 0.05 2.20 17.74
CA THR A 163 0.29 3.63 17.49
C THR A 163 -0.81 4.50 18.09
N THR A 164 -0.48 5.77 18.33
CA THR A 164 -1.45 6.77 18.79
C THR A 164 -2.53 7.03 17.75
N TYR A 165 -2.19 6.93 16.46
CA TYR A 165 -3.15 7.14 15.38
C TYR A 165 -4.16 5.99 15.31
N GLY A 166 -3.69 4.74 15.38
CA GLY A 166 -4.55 3.56 15.53
C GLY A 166 -5.45 3.64 16.79
N ALA A 167 -4.91 4.14 17.91
CA ALA A 167 -5.71 4.37 19.12
C ALA A 167 -6.81 5.43 18.97
N SER A 168 -6.55 6.47 18.17
CA SER A 168 -7.47 7.59 17.96
C SER A 168 -8.61 7.21 17.02
N PHE A 169 -8.37 6.27 16.11
CA PHE A 169 -9.32 5.81 15.11
C PHE A 169 -9.32 4.27 15.01
N PRO A 170 -9.68 3.57 16.09
CA PRO A 170 -9.47 2.12 16.22
C PRO A 170 -10.24 1.28 15.20
N GLU A 171 -11.35 1.81 14.68
CA GLU A 171 -12.17 1.13 13.70
C GLU A 171 -11.71 1.33 12.24
N ARG A 172 -10.83 2.31 12.02
CA ARG A 172 -10.36 2.72 10.69
C ARG A 172 -8.87 2.47 10.52
N GLU A 173 -8.05 2.99 11.42
CA GLU A 173 -6.60 3.08 11.24
C GLU A 173 -5.84 1.93 11.89
N ASP A 174 -6.44 1.25 12.86
CA ASP A 174 -5.69 0.28 13.66
C ASP A 174 -5.15 -0.91 12.85
N LEU A 175 -5.92 -1.39 11.86
CA LEU A 175 -5.45 -2.47 11.00
C LEU A 175 -4.26 -2.03 10.14
N ALA A 176 -4.36 -0.89 9.44
CA ALA A 176 -3.30 -0.36 8.60
C ALA A 176 -2.03 -0.07 9.39
N GLU A 177 -2.16 0.59 10.54
CA GLU A 177 -1.06 0.88 11.45
C GLU A 177 -0.42 -0.40 12.00
N THR A 178 -1.21 -1.34 12.53
CA THR A 178 -0.66 -2.58 13.11
C THR A 178 -0.06 -3.51 12.05
N ALA A 179 -0.64 -3.55 10.84
CA ALA A 179 -0.17 -4.35 9.73
C ALA A 179 1.24 -3.95 9.29
N LEU A 180 1.58 -2.65 9.28
CA LEU A 180 2.92 -2.19 8.93
C LEU A 180 3.98 -2.72 9.90
N PHE A 181 3.70 -2.66 11.20
CA PHE A 181 4.59 -3.22 12.23
C PHE A 181 4.67 -4.75 12.14
N ALA A 182 3.54 -5.43 11.91
CA ALA A 182 3.51 -6.89 11.77
C ALA A 182 4.31 -7.35 10.55
N PHE A 183 4.18 -6.65 9.41
CA PHE A 183 4.92 -6.94 8.19
C PHE A 183 6.43 -6.84 8.43
N ALA A 184 6.90 -5.73 8.99
CA ALA A 184 8.31 -5.57 9.34
C ALA A 184 8.76 -6.61 10.39
N TYR A 185 7.92 -6.91 11.39
CA TYR A 185 8.23 -7.90 12.43
C TYR A 185 8.48 -9.29 11.85
N PHE A 186 7.67 -9.73 10.88
CA PHE A 186 7.79 -11.07 10.32
C PHE A 186 8.79 -11.18 9.17
N GLN A 187 8.84 -10.18 8.28
CA GLN A 187 9.64 -10.23 7.05
C GLN A 187 11.03 -9.63 7.23
N HIS A 188 11.15 -8.61 8.10
CA HIS A 188 12.39 -7.87 8.32
C HIS A 188 12.65 -7.59 9.81
N PRO A 189 12.66 -8.63 10.67
CA PRO A 189 12.74 -8.47 12.13
C PRO A 189 13.93 -7.63 12.61
N ASP A 190 15.02 -7.64 11.84
CA ASP A 190 16.25 -6.88 12.12
C ASP A 190 16.07 -5.36 12.04
N ARG A 191 15.01 -4.85 11.40
CA ARG A 191 14.69 -3.41 11.34
C ARG A 191 14.05 -2.87 12.61
N LEU A 192 13.37 -3.73 13.35
CA LEU A 192 12.69 -3.34 14.58
C LEU A 192 13.66 -3.48 15.75
N PRO A 193 13.90 -2.44 16.57
CA PRO A 193 14.68 -2.59 17.79
C PRO A 193 14.09 -3.66 18.72
N ASP A 194 14.94 -4.39 19.45
CA ASP A 194 14.51 -5.47 20.37
C ASP A 194 13.42 -5.04 21.35
N GLN A 195 13.54 -3.81 21.88
CA GLN A 195 12.53 -3.24 22.78
C GLN A 195 11.19 -3.06 22.08
N LEU A 196 11.19 -2.57 20.84
CA LEU A 196 9.97 -2.39 20.06
C LEU A 196 9.30 -3.74 19.77
N ARG A 197 10.08 -4.77 19.40
CA ARG A 197 9.53 -6.12 19.20
C ARG A 197 8.90 -6.67 20.48
N SER A 198 9.59 -6.52 21.61
CA SER A 198 9.07 -6.94 22.93
C SER A 198 7.80 -6.19 23.32
N ASP A 199 7.73 -4.89 23.00
CA ASP A 199 6.55 -4.06 23.24
C ASP A 199 5.39 -4.50 22.35
N LEU A 200 5.61 -4.81 21.07
CA LEU A 200 4.57 -5.35 20.17
C LEU A 200 4.00 -6.67 20.71
N GLU A 201 4.86 -7.62 21.08
CA GLU A 201 4.46 -8.91 21.66
C GLU A 201 3.69 -8.75 22.98
N THR A 202 4.00 -7.71 23.76
CA THR A 202 3.36 -7.47 25.05
C THR A 202 2.03 -6.73 24.91
N LEU A 203 1.98 -5.76 24.00
CA LEU A 203 0.90 -4.81 23.82
C LEU A 203 -0.20 -5.36 22.92
N ALA A 204 0.20 -6.00 21.81
CA ALA A 204 -0.67 -6.44 20.73
C ALA A 204 -0.52 -7.93 20.32
N PRO A 205 -0.35 -8.89 21.26
CA PRO A 205 -0.05 -10.28 20.92
C PRO A 205 -1.13 -10.96 20.06
N ASN A 206 -2.41 -10.64 20.26
CA ASN A 206 -3.50 -11.30 19.54
C ASN A 206 -3.60 -10.78 18.11
N ARG A 207 -3.45 -9.46 17.88
CA ARG A 207 -3.40 -8.91 16.52
C ARG A 207 -2.14 -9.35 15.79
N LEU A 208 -0.99 -9.45 16.46
CA LEU A 208 0.23 -9.96 15.84
C LEU A 208 0.05 -11.44 15.41
N ALA A 209 -0.50 -12.29 16.28
CA ALA A 209 -0.81 -13.68 15.96
C ALA A 209 -1.86 -13.80 14.83
N PHE A 210 -2.86 -12.91 14.80
CA PHE A 210 -3.84 -12.88 13.72
C PHE A 210 -3.20 -12.48 12.38
N LEU A 211 -2.28 -11.52 12.37
CA LEU A 211 -1.62 -11.03 11.16
C LEU A 211 -0.52 -11.95 10.63
N GLU A 212 -0.01 -12.88 11.45
CA GLU A 212 0.93 -13.92 11.02
C GLU A 212 0.40 -14.75 9.84
N GLN A 213 -0.92 -14.97 9.75
CA GLN A 213 -1.50 -15.71 8.63
C GLN A 213 -1.36 -15.00 7.27
N PHE A 214 -1.14 -13.67 7.29
CA PHE A 214 -0.98 -12.84 6.09
C PHE A 214 0.48 -12.47 5.83
N PHE A 215 1.25 -12.21 6.88
CA PHE A 215 2.61 -11.68 6.77
C PHE A 215 3.68 -12.58 7.38
N GLY A 216 3.33 -13.74 7.93
CA GLY A 216 4.28 -14.64 8.59
C GLY A 216 5.32 -15.23 7.63
N PRO A 217 6.32 -15.95 8.15
CA PRO A 217 7.46 -16.45 7.36
C PRO A 217 7.12 -17.40 6.20
N THR A 218 5.90 -17.95 6.19
CA THR A 218 5.41 -18.84 5.11
C THR A 218 4.64 -18.09 4.02
N GLN A 219 4.43 -16.79 4.18
CA GLN A 219 3.75 -15.92 3.23
C GLN A 219 4.81 -15.17 2.41
N PRO A 220 5.07 -15.58 1.16
CA PRO A 220 6.09 -14.93 0.36
C PRO A 220 5.59 -13.57 -0.16
N ILE A 221 6.52 -12.65 -0.46
CA ILE A 221 6.21 -11.40 -1.17
C ILE A 221 5.61 -11.69 -2.55
N LYS A 222 6.10 -12.73 -3.24
CA LYS A 222 5.65 -13.17 -4.58
C LYS A 222 5.08 -14.58 -4.53
N ARG A 223 3.98 -14.85 -5.25
CA ARG A 223 3.60 -16.24 -5.54
C ARG A 223 4.51 -16.82 -6.63
N ASN A 224 4.79 -18.13 -6.56
CA ASN A 224 5.52 -18.82 -7.62
C ASN A 224 4.66 -18.92 -8.87
N LEU A 225 5.25 -18.62 -10.03
CA LEU A 225 4.66 -18.86 -11.34
C LEU A 225 5.59 -19.71 -12.20
N ASP A 226 4.99 -20.60 -12.99
CA ASP A 226 5.70 -21.47 -13.94
C ASP A 226 6.07 -20.74 -15.26
N GLY A 227 5.91 -19.42 -15.31
CA GLY A 227 6.25 -18.56 -16.44
C GLY A 227 5.69 -17.14 -16.27
N LEU A 228 6.39 -16.15 -16.81
CA LEU A 228 5.95 -14.77 -16.92
C LEU A 228 5.63 -14.45 -18.38
N GLU A 229 4.51 -13.79 -18.63
CA GLU A 229 4.27 -13.20 -19.95
C GLU A 229 5.27 -12.06 -20.18
N ASP A 230 5.85 -12.00 -21.38
CA ASP A 230 6.80 -10.95 -21.73
C ASP A 230 6.11 -9.58 -21.71
N CYS A 231 6.77 -8.59 -21.13
CA CYS A 231 6.34 -7.19 -21.14
C CYS A 231 6.50 -6.53 -22.53
N THR A 232 5.89 -7.11 -23.56
CA THR A 232 5.93 -6.60 -24.94
C THR A 232 4.54 -6.52 -25.55
N HIS A 233 3.97 -5.33 -25.61
CA HIS A 233 2.87 -4.97 -26.50
C HIS A 233 3.14 -3.60 -27.16
#